data_AF-A0A1G1EIK0-F1
#
_entry.id   AF-A0A1G1EIK0-F1
#
_cell.length_a   1.000
_cell.length_b   1.000
_cell.length_c   1.000
_cell.angle_alpha   90.00
_cell.angle_beta   90.00
_cell.angle_gamma   90.00
#
_symmetry.space_group_name_H-M   'P 1'
#
loop_
_entity.id
_entity.type
_entity.pdbx_description
1 polymer ?
#
loop_
_entity_poly.entity_id
_entity_poly.type
_entity_poly.pdbx_seq_one_letter_code
_entity_poly.pdbx_strand_id
1 'polypeptide(L)'
;MHQTDTLFHKTKVFMGFMFGGEADNHAVNTVPKETLVKITKAEDGGLGGRGIWAPATTGFSPGNESEFMKKYLAGNLIEIKKA
;
A
#
# COMPACT_ATOMS: atom_id res chain seq x y z
N MET A 1 32.33 2.10 8.01
CA MET A 1 32.16 1.74 6.60
C MET A 1 30.66 1.59 6.37
N HIS A 2 30.07 2.54 5.65
CA HIS A 2 28.66 2.54 5.27
C HIS A 2 28.47 1.72 3.98
N GLN A 3 27.30 1.11 3.78
CA GLN A 3 27.03 0.12 2.72
C GLN A 3 27.30 0.63 1.29
N THR A 4 27.29 1.95 1.09
CA THR A 4 27.43 2.59 -0.22
C THR A 4 28.82 3.15 -0.49
N ASP A 5 29.77 3.05 0.46
CA ASP A 5 31.06 3.76 0.38
C ASP A 5 31.94 3.33 -0.81
N THR A 6 31.72 2.14 -1.37
CA THR A 6 32.53 1.57 -2.46
C THR A 6 31.88 1.66 -3.84
N LEU A 7 30.74 2.34 -3.98
CA LEU A 7 29.98 2.36 -5.25
C LEU A 7 30.52 3.40 -6.23
N PHE A 8 31.00 2.97 -7.39
CA PHE A 8 31.42 3.85 -8.49
C PHE A 8 30.22 4.36 -9.29
N HIS A 9 30.13 5.67 -9.51
CA HIS A 9 29.10 6.28 -10.34
C HIS A 9 29.48 7.67 -10.84
N LYS A 10 28.71 8.19 -11.81
CA LYS A 10 28.80 9.58 -12.26
C LYS A 10 28.16 10.50 -11.22
N THR A 11 28.80 11.63 -10.93
CA THR A 11 28.27 12.64 -10.03
C THR A 11 26.98 13.28 -10.59
N LYS A 12 26.00 13.56 -9.73
CA LYS A 12 24.67 14.02 -10.14
C LYS A 12 24.69 15.31 -10.97
N VAL A 13 25.44 16.31 -10.53
CA VAL A 13 25.39 17.68 -11.09
C VAL A 13 26.68 18.11 -11.78
N PHE A 14 27.66 17.21 -11.91
CA PHE A 14 28.95 17.51 -12.55
C PHE A 14 29.31 16.44 -13.58
N MET A 15 30.21 16.80 -14.50
CA MET A 15 30.80 15.83 -15.44
C MET A 15 32.04 15.19 -14.80
N GLY A 16 31.80 14.36 -13.79
CA GLY A 16 32.86 13.64 -13.07
C GLY A 16 32.39 12.29 -12.53
N PHE A 17 33.34 11.51 -12.04
CA PHE A 17 33.09 10.22 -11.42
C PHE A 17 33.51 10.24 -9.96
N MET A 18 32.82 9.46 -9.13
CA MET A 18 33.15 9.30 -7.72
C MET A 18 32.87 7.89 -7.20
N PHE A 19 33.50 7.56 -6.07
CA PHE A 19 33.18 6.40 -5.25
C PHE A 19 32.43 6.86 -3.99
N GLY A 20 31.31 6.22 -3.69
CA GLY A 20 30.51 6.52 -2.50
C GLY A 20 29.01 6.48 -2.75
N GLY A 21 28.21 6.73 -1.71
CA GLY A 21 26.78 6.95 -1.85
C GLY A 21 26.47 8.36 -2.34
N GLU A 22 25.39 8.53 -3.09
CA GLU A 22 24.90 9.84 -3.50
C GLU A 22 23.37 9.85 -3.39
N ALA A 23 22.82 10.88 -2.78
CA ALA A 23 21.38 11.02 -2.58
C ALA A 23 20.63 10.95 -3.92
N ASP A 24 19.49 10.28 -3.97
CA ASP A 24 18.63 10.06 -5.17
C ASP A 24 19.21 9.08 -6.21
N ASN A 25 20.52 8.80 -6.17
CA ASN A 25 21.16 7.77 -6.99
C ASN A 25 21.27 6.44 -6.22
N HIS A 26 21.56 6.53 -4.92
CA HIS A 26 21.72 5.40 -4.02
C HIS A 26 20.85 5.58 -2.78
N ALA A 27 19.95 4.64 -2.56
CA ALA A 27 19.21 4.51 -1.31
C ALA A 27 19.38 3.08 -0.80
N VAL A 28 19.79 2.93 0.45
CA VAL A 28 19.64 1.65 1.15
C VAL A 28 18.15 1.45 1.32
N ASN A 29 17.55 0.58 0.52
CA ASN A 29 16.16 0.21 0.73
C ASN A 29 16.11 -0.71 1.95
N THR A 30 15.46 -0.28 3.01
CA THR A 30 15.28 -1.03 4.27
C THR A 30 14.35 -2.24 4.12
N VAL A 31 14.00 -2.60 2.88
CA VAL A 31 13.12 -3.73 2.60
C VAL A 31 14.00 -4.97 2.56
N PRO A 32 13.81 -5.95 3.44
CA PRO A 32 14.33 -7.27 3.15
C PRO A 32 13.62 -7.77 1.88
N LYS A 33 14.37 -7.92 0.79
CA LYS A 33 13.80 -8.26 -0.53
C LYS A 33 13.06 -9.60 -0.54
N GLU A 34 13.37 -10.47 0.43
CA GLU A 34 12.63 -11.68 0.76
C GLU A 34 12.62 -11.82 2.29
N THR A 35 11.46 -11.93 2.90
CA THR A 35 11.31 -12.24 4.34
C THR A 35 10.20 -13.25 4.52
N LEU A 36 10.52 -14.31 5.25
CA LEU A 36 9.52 -15.24 5.74
C LEU A 36 8.81 -14.61 6.93
N VAL A 37 7.56 -14.23 6.75
CA VAL A 37 6.69 -13.75 7.84
C VAL A 37 5.70 -14.84 8.23
N LYS A 38 5.43 -14.97 9.53
CA LYS A 38 4.36 -15.81 10.06
C LYS A 38 3.18 -14.92 10.43
N ILE A 39 2.06 -15.09 9.72
CA ILE A 39 0.81 -14.42 10.06
C ILE A 39 0.00 -15.36 10.97
N THR A 40 -0.44 -14.86 12.12
CA THR A 40 -1.32 -15.56 13.04
C THR A 40 -2.51 -14.69 13.39
N LYS A 41 -3.69 -15.30 13.55
CA LYS A 41 -4.88 -14.61 14.05
C LYS A 41 -4.59 -14.03 15.44
N ALA A 42 -4.82 -12.73 15.61
CA ALA A 42 -4.69 -12.08 16.91
C ALA A 42 -5.95 -12.29 17.77
N GLU A 43 -7.11 -11.92 17.24
CA GLU A 43 -8.39 -12.01 17.94
C GLU A 43 -9.58 -12.14 16.96
N ASP A 44 -10.76 -12.41 17.50
CA ASP A 44 -12.03 -12.36 16.76
C ASP A 44 -12.47 -10.94 16.48
N GLY A 45 -13.28 -10.77 15.43
CA GLY A 45 -13.89 -9.48 15.11
C GLY A 45 -14.97 -9.06 16.10
N GLY A 46 -15.47 -7.83 15.92
CA GLY A 46 -16.55 -7.28 16.74
C GLY A 46 -16.07 -6.70 18.07
N LEU A 47 -16.94 -5.93 18.72
CA LEU A 47 -16.59 -5.27 19.98
C LEU A 47 -16.37 -6.32 21.08
N GLY A 48 -15.17 -6.36 21.64
CA GLY A 48 -14.78 -7.36 22.65
C GLY A 48 -14.68 -8.80 22.10
N GLY A 49 -14.35 -8.95 20.81
CA GLY A 49 -14.18 -10.26 20.15
C GLY A 49 -15.49 -11.01 19.94
N ARG A 50 -16.63 -10.30 19.93
CA ARG A 50 -17.96 -10.87 19.77
C ARG A 50 -18.66 -10.29 18.54
N GLY A 51 -19.04 -11.18 17.63
CA GLY A 51 -19.80 -10.84 16.44
C GLY A 51 -18.94 -10.35 15.28
N ILE A 52 -19.59 -9.77 14.27
CA ILE A 52 -18.91 -9.28 13.07
C ILE A 52 -18.26 -7.92 13.39
N TRP A 53 -17.06 -7.70 12.84
CA TRP A 53 -16.41 -6.39 12.92
C TRP A 53 -17.28 -5.32 12.25
N ALA A 54 -17.57 -4.22 12.95
CA ALA A 54 -18.58 -3.24 12.54
C ALA A 54 -18.41 -2.72 11.10
N PRO A 55 -17.20 -2.39 10.60
CA PRO A 55 -17.01 -2.02 9.20
C PRO A 55 -17.47 -3.08 8.19
N ALA A 56 -17.30 -4.37 8.51
CA ALA A 56 -17.74 -5.45 7.64
C ALA A 56 -19.28 -5.59 7.56
N THR A 57 -20.04 -4.98 8.49
CA THR A 57 -21.51 -4.98 8.44
C THR A 57 -22.09 -3.84 7.60
N THR A 58 -21.27 -2.92 7.14
CA THR A 58 -21.74 -1.68 6.50
C THR A 58 -22.18 -1.86 5.05
N GLY A 59 -21.82 -2.97 4.43
CA GLY A 59 -22.10 -3.21 3.01
C GLY A 59 -21.12 -2.52 2.06
N PHE A 60 -19.95 -2.08 2.56
CA PHE A 60 -18.90 -1.40 1.79
C PHE A 60 -17.64 -2.25 1.56
N SER A 61 -17.67 -3.53 1.94
CA SER A 61 -16.55 -4.46 1.75
C SER A 61 -16.76 -5.36 0.52
N PRO A 62 -15.68 -5.74 -0.19
CA PRO A 62 -15.76 -6.70 -1.28
C PRO A 62 -16.43 -8.02 -0.86
N GLY A 63 -17.37 -8.51 -1.66
CA GLY A 63 -18.13 -9.74 -1.41
C GLY A 63 -19.25 -9.62 -0.37
N ASN A 64 -19.48 -8.42 0.18
CA ASN A 64 -20.62 -8.11 1.04
C ASN A 64 -21.18 -6.72 0.67
N GLU A 65 -21.39 -6.44 -0.60
CA GLU A 65 -21.86 -5.15 -1.08
C GLU A 65 -23.34 -4.93 -0.76
N SER A 66 -23.67 -3.79 -0.17
CA SER A 66 -25.05 -3.32 -0.03
C SER A 66 -25.67 -3.01 -1.41
N GLU A 67 -27.00 -2.94 -1.47
CA GLU A 67 -27.72 -2.49 -2.68
C GLU A 67 -27.29 -1.09 -3.13
N PHE A 68 -26.95 -0.21 -2.18
CA PHE A 68 -26.38 1.09 -2.50
C PHE A 68 -25.03 0.94 -3.22
N MET A 69 -24.12 0.11 -2.69
CA MET A 69 -22.82 -0.11 -3.33
C MET A 69 -22.93 -0.80 -4.68
N LYS A 70 -23.85 -1.73 -4.84
CA LYS A 70 -24.12 -2.34 -6.16
C LYS A 70 -24.54 -1.28 -7.18
N LYS A 71 -25.41 -0.34 -6.80
CA LYS A 71 -25.78 0.79 -7.67
C LYS A 71 -24.61 1.73 -7.96
N TYR A 72 -23.79 2.05 -6.94
CA TYR A 72 -22.57 2.83 -7.12
C TYR A 72 -21.62 2.18 -8.13
N LEU A 73 -21.31 0.90 -7.93
CA LEU A 73 -20.41 0.13 -8.80
C LEU A 73 -20.96 0.00 -10.23
N ALA A 74 -22.27 -0.08 -10.39
CA ALA A 74 -22.94 -0.11 -11.69
C ALA A 74 -23.07 1.28 -12.37
N GLY A 75 -22.66 2.37 -11.69
CA GLY A 75 -22.84 3.73 -12.20
C GLY A 75 -24.29 4.24 -12.19
N ASN A 76 -25.18 3.57 -11.46
CA ASN A 76 -26.63 3.81 -11.47
C ASN A 76 -27.10 4.71 -10.31
N LEU A 77 -26.24 5.58 -9.78
CA LEU A 77 -26.64 6.51 -8.71
C LEU A 77 -27.32 7.76 -9.20
N ILE A 78 -27.06 8.15 -10.44
CA ILE A 78 -27.62 9.35 -11.05
C ILE A 78 -28.46 8.97 -12.26
N GLU A 79 -29.60 9.64 -12.41
CA GLU A 79 -30.42 9.57 -13.60
C GLU A 79 -30.19 10.83 -14.44
N ILE A 80 -29.70 10.66 -15.67
CA ILE A 80 -29.50 11.78 -16.60
C ILE A 80 -30.81 12.01 -17.36
N LYS A 81 -31.50 13.12 -17.06
CA LYS A 81 -32.64 13.57 -17.86
C LYS A 81 -32.13 14.25 -19.12
N LYS A 82 -32.63 13.84 -20.29
CA LYS A 82 -32.40 14.57 -21.54
C LYS A 82 -33.15 15.90 -21.50
N ALA A 83 -32.50 16.96 -21.98
CA ALA A 83 -33.10 18.28 -22.19
C ALA A 83 -34.08 18.25 -23.36
#